data_AF-A0A8B3FK84-F1
#
_entry.id   AF-A0A8B3FK84-F1
#
_cell.length_a   1.000
_cell.length_b   1.000
_cell.length_c   1.000
_cell.angle_alpha   90.00
_cell.angle_beta   90.00
_cell.angle_gamma   90.00
#
_symmetry.space_group_name_H-M   'P 1'
#
loop_
_entity.id
_entity.type
_entity.pdbx_description
1 polymer ?
#
loop_
_entity_poly.entity_id
_entity_poly.type
_entity_poly.pdbx_seq_one_letter_code
_entity_poly.pdbx_strand_id
1 'polypeptide(L)'
;MDIEELIAVEAEAAEQDRDAPLGTETRVTRGNGRAKTLQIRLNSEELAALTALAEERGLPVSTLARDFLLRELAAGSDDPRAVLARMRSDLESLAAVVG
;
A
#
# COMPACT_ATOMS: atom_id res chain seq x y z
N MET A 1 -17.77 38.84 17.35
CA MET A 1 -17.05 38.53 16.11
C MET A 1 -17.81 37.42 15.43
N ASP A 2 -18.25 37.66 14.21
CA ASP A 2 -18.97 36.68 13.40
C ASP A 2 -17.98 35.69 12.75
N ILE A 3 -18.43 34.50 12.38
CA ILE A 3 -17.62 33.50 11.66
C ILE A 3 -17.18 34.08 10.31
N GLU A 4 -18.06 34.81 9.63
CA GLU A 4 -17.76 35.48 8.35
C GLU A 4 -16.62 36.50 8.50
N GLU A 5 -16.64 37.25 9.62
CA GLU A 5 -15.62 38.23 9.96
C GLU A 5 -14.28 37.56 10.30
N LEU A 6 -14.31 36.41 10.98
CA LEU A 6 -13.12 35.62 11.30
C LEU A 6 -12.46 35.04 10.04
N ILE A 7 -13.27 34.49 9.11
CA ILE A 7 -12.78 33.94 7.84
C ILE A 7 -12.17 35.04 6.97
N ALA A 8 -12.77 36.23 6.92
CA ALA A 8 -12.23 37.34 6.15
C ALA A 8 -10.85 37.79 6.66
N VAL A 9 -10.70 37.91 7.98
CA VAL A 9 -9.42 38.27 8.62
C VAL A 9 -8.36 37.19 8.39
N GLU A 10 -8.73 35.91 8.50
CA GLU A 10 -7.80 34.80 8.28
C GLU A 10 -7.36 34.70 6.82
N ALA A 11 -8.29 34.92 5.88
CA ALA A 11 -7.98 34.95 4.45
C ALA A 11 -7.02 36.07 4.07
N GLU A 12 -7.21 37.28 4.62
CA GLU A 12 -6.32 38.41 4.38
C GLU A 12 -4.92 38.16 4.96
N ALA A 13 -4.83 37.60 6.18
CA ALA A 13 -3.57 37.23 6.79
C ALA A 13 -2.82 36.13 6.00
N ALA A 14 -3.54 35.16 5.42
CA ALA A 14 -2.95 34.08 4.64
C ALA A 14 -2.32 34.56 3.31
N GLU A 15 -2.91 35.56 2.66
CA GLU A 15 -2.40 36.09 1.39
C GLU A 15 -1.20 37.04 1.56
N GLN A 16 -1.02 37.61 2.76
CA GLN A 16 0.02 38.60 3.05
C GLN A 16 1.45 38.06 2.82
N ASP A 17 1.66 36.77 3.06
CA ASP A 17 2.99 36.12 3.01
C ASP A 17 3.08 35.01 1.94
N ARG A 18 2.26 35.08 0.89
CA ARG A 18 2.18 34.02 -0.15
C ARG A 18 3.53 33.66 -0.79
N ASP A 19 4.39 34.66 -0.98
CA ASP A 19 5.71 34.50 -1.61
C ASP A 19 6.85 34.48 -0.57
N ALA A 20 6.53 34.39 0.72
CA ALA A 20 7.53 34.28 1.78
C ALA A 20 8.33 32.97 1.63
N PRO A 21 9.64 32.99 1.93
CA PRO A 21 10.44 31.78 1.94
C PRO A 21 9.87 30.78 2.96
N LEU A 22 9.84 29.50 2.56
CA LEU A 22 9.39 28.42 3.44
C LEU A 22 10.24 28.39 4.71
N GLY A 23 9.59 28.17 5.85
CA GLY A 23 10.26 28.08 7.15
C GLY A 23 11.25 26.91 7.20
N THR A 24 12.23 26.98 8.10
CA THR A 24 13.25 25.93 8.27
C THR A 24 12.66 24.58 8.67
N GLU A 25 11.49 24.59 9.32
CA GLU A 25 10.73 23.40 9.71
C GLU A 25 9.76 22.92 8.62
N THR A 26 9.65 23.63 7.50
CA THR A 26 8.70 23.29 6.43
C THR A 26 9.22 22.13 5.59
N ARG A 27 8.61 20.96 5.77
CA ARG A 27 8.93 19.77 4.98
C ARG A 27 8.28 19.86 3.60
N VAL A 28 9.06 20.19 2.58
CA VAL A 28 8.63 20.11 1.18
C VAL A 28 8.55 18.64 0.75
N THR A 29 7.35 18.07 0.80
CA THR A 29 7.11 16.75 0.20
C THR A 29 6.80 16.94 -1.29
N ARG A 30 7.77 16.69 -2.16
CA ARG A 30 7.48 16.51 -3.59
C ARG A 30 6.56 15.29 -3.69
N GLY A 31 5.30 15.49 -4.10
CA GLY A 31 4.26 14.46 -4.08
C GLY A 31 4.80 13.12 -4.55
N ASN A 32 4.61 12.08 -3.72
CA ASN A 32 5.07 10.72 -3.91
C ASN A 32 5.14 10.38 -5.41
N GLY A 33 6.34 10.02 -5.90
CA GLY A 33 6.59 9.79 -7.32
C GLY A 33 5.43 9.03 -7.96
N ARG A 34 4.82 9.64 -8.99
CA ARG A 34 3.57 9.17 -9.62
C ARG A 34 3.55 7.65 -9.69
N ALA A 35 2.55 7.04 -9.06
CA ALA A 35 2.32 5.60 -9.15
C ALA A 35 2.33 5.20 -10.62
N LYS A 36 3.17 4.22 -10.98
CA LYS A 36 3.22 3.69 -12.35
C LYS A 36 2.06 2.72 -12.52
N THR A 37 1.30 2.86 -13.60
CA THR A 37 0.20 1.95 -13.94
C THR A 37 0.74 0.73 -14.67
N LEU A 38 0.42 -0.47 -14.19
CA LEU A 38 0.67 -1.75 -14.86
C LEU A 38 -0.67 -2.25 -15.45
N GLN A 39 -0.66 -2.65 -16.72
CA GLN A 39 -1.80 -3.33 -17.35
C GLN A 39 -1.58 -4.83 -17.35
N ILE A 40 -2.53 -5.59 -16.79
CA ILE A 40 -2.51 -7.06 -16.76
C ILE A 40 -3.64 -7.54 -17.66
N ARG A 41 -3.33 -8.41 -18.64
CA ARG A 41 -4.34 -9.03 -19.49
C ARG A 41 -4.86 -10.27 -18.79
N LEU A 42 -6.15 -10.26 -18.47
CA LEU A 42 -6.90 -11.38 -17.92
C LEU A 42 -8.06 -11.69 -18.84
N ASN A 43 -8.45 -12.95 -18.93
CA ASN A 43 -9.72 -13.34 -19.52
C ASN A 43 -10.88 -13.06 -18.54
N SER A 44 -12.12 -13.25 -19.00
CA SER A 44 -13.31 -12.95 -18.20
C SER A 44 -13.43 -13.80 -16.93
N GLU A 45 -13.05 -15.08 -17.00
CA GLU A 45 -13.11 -16.00 -15.87
C GLU A 45 -12.06 -15.67 -14.80
N GLU A 46 -10.84 -15.37 -15.24
CA GLU A 46 -9.72 -14.95 -14.37
C GLU A 46 -10.05 -13.65 -13.63
N LEU A 47 -10.61 -12.66 -14.32
CA LEU A 47 -11.02 -11.40 -13.70
C LEU A 47 -12.16 -11.61 -12.70
N ALA A 48 -13.14 -12.47 -13.03
CA ALA A 48 -14.24 -12.80 -12.13
C ALA A 48 -13.73 -13.48 -10.85
N ALA A 49 -12.83 -14.45 -10.98
CA ALA A 49 -12.23 -15.14 -9.84
C ALA A 49 -11.45 -14.17 -8.93
N LEU A 50 -10.64 -13.29 -9.52
CA LEU A 50 -9.90 -12.28 -8.76
C LEU A 50 -10.84 -11.29 -8.05
N THR A 51 -11.95 -10.91 -8.70
CA THR A 51 -12.94 -9.99 -8.14
C THR A 51 -13.67 -10.60 -6.96
N ALA A 52 -14.16 -11.84 -7.10
CA ALA A 52 -14.83 -12.56 -6.01
C ALA A 52 -13.92 -12.70 -4.78
N LEU A 53 -12.64 -13.03 -4.98
CA LEU A 53 -11.68 -13.14 -3.89
C LEU A 53 -11.36 -11.79 -3.21
N ALA A 54 -11.38 -10.71 -3.98
CA ALA A 54 -11.21 -9.36 -3.46
C ALA A 54 -12.41 -8.93 -2.61
N GLU A 55 -13.63 -9.24 -3.07
CA GLU A 55 -14.88 -8.99 -2.34
C GLU A 55 -14.94 -9.78 -1.02
N GLU A 56 -14.62 -11.07 -1.04
CA GLU A 56 -14.55 -11.91 0.16
C GLU A 56 -13.62 -11.31 1.23
N ARG A 57 -12.53 -10.67 0.80
CA ARG A 57 -11.52 -10.05 1.68
C ARG A 57 -11.79 -8.57 1.97
N GLY A 58 -12.81 -7.97 1.37
CA GLY A 58 -13.10 -6.54 1.50
C GLY A 58 -11.97 -5.63 0.98
N LEU A 59 -11.23 -6.07 -0.04
CA LEU A 59 -10.08 -5.33 -0.60
C LEU A 59 -10.35 -4.91 -2.05
N PRO A 60 -9.76 -3.79 -2.52
CA PRO A 60 -9.77 -3.48 -3.94
C PRO A 60 -9.03 -4.54 -4.76
N VAL A 61 -9.55 -4.88 -5.94
CA VAL A 61 -8.93 -5.84 -6.87
C VAL A 61 -7.47 -5.50 -7.17
N SER A 62 -7.15 -4.21 -7.35
CA SER A 62 -5.78 -3.73 -7.59
C SER A 62 -4.85 -3.94 -6.39
N THR A 63 -5.39 -3.89 -5.17
CA THR A 63 -4.64 -4.14 -3.94
C THR A 63 -4.32 -5.61 -3.81
N LEU A 64 -5.29 -6.48 -4.08
CA LEU A 64 -5.10 -7.92 -4.08
C LEU A 64 -4.11 -8.37 -5.18
N ALA A 65 -4.26 -7.84 -6.39
CA ALA A 65 -3.34 -8.12 -7.50
C ALA A 65 -1.90 -7.69 -7.16
N ARG A 66 -1.73 -6.50 -6.54
CA ARG A 66 -0.43 -6.01 -6.11
C ARG A 66 0.18 -6.91 -5.02
N ASP A 67 -0.61 -7.34 -4.05
CA ASP A 67 -0.16 -8.24 -2.98
C ASP A 67 0.36 -9.56 -3.55
N PHE A 68 -0.37 -10.19 -4.47
CA PHE A 68 0.09 -11.40 -5.14
C PHE A 68 1.41 -11.20 -5.89
N LEU A 69 1.52 -10.12 -6.67
CA LEU A 69 2.75 -9.77 -7.38
C LEU A 69 3.93 -9.57 -6.42
N LEU A 70 3.71 -8.88 -5.30
CA LEU A 70 4.77 -8.63 -4.32
C LEU A 70 5.18 -9.89 -3.56
N ARG A 71 4.24 -10.77 -3.24
CA ARG A 71 4.55 -12.07 -2.61
C ARG A 71 5.41 -12.92 -3.53
N GLU A 72 5.08 -12.98 -4.81
CA GLU A 72 5.86 -13.75 -5.79
C GLU A 72 7.26 -13.15 -6.01
N LEU A 73 7.37 -11.82 -6.07
CA LEU A 73 8.67 -11.15 -6.16
C LEU A 73 9.51 -11.32 -4.89
N ALA A 74 8.87 -11.31 -3.72
CA ALA A 74 9.53 -11.57 -2.44
C ALA A 74 9.92 -13.04 -2.28
N ALA A 75 9.19 -13.96 -2.91
CA ALA A 75 9.56 -15.37 -3.04
C ALA A 75 10.73 -15.60 -4.03
N GLY A 76 11.33 -14.52 -4.54
CA GLY A 76 12.50 -14.52 -5.43
C GLY A 76 13.53 -15.59 -5.05
N SER A 77 13.62 -16.61 -5.91
CA SER A 77 14.42 -17.84 -5.76
C SER A 77 14.56 -18.32 -4.32
N ASP A 78 13.44 -18.66 -3.69
CA ASP A 78 13.47 -19.61 -2.60
C ASP A 78 14.11 -20.90 -3.18
N ASP A 79 15.41 -21.12 -2.92
CA ASP A 79 16.07 -22.40 -3.23
C ASP A 79 15.11 -23.48 -2.73
N PRO A 80 14.64 -24.40 -3.58
CA PRO A 80 13.70 -25.44 -3.16
C PRO A 80 14.15 -26.17 -1.90
N ARG A 81 15.46 -26.23 -1.66
CA ARG A 81 16.07 -26.75 -0.42
C ARG A 81 15.81 -25.88 0.80
N ALA A 82 15.84 -24.57 0.68
CA ALA A 82 15.51 -23.64 1.76
C ALA A 82 14.03 -23.72 2.15
N VAL A 83 13.13 -23.88 1.18
CA VAL A 83 11.69 -24.11 1.46
C VAL A 83 11.48 -25.44 2.17
N LEU A 84 12.08 -26.52 1.67
CA LEU A 84 12.01 -27.83 2.32
C LEU A 84 12.58 -27.81 3.74
N ALA A 85 13.69 -27.09 3.96
CA ALA A 85 14.28 -26.92 5.28
C ALA A 85 13.34 -26.18 6.25
N ARG A 86 12.69 -25.11 5.78
CA ARG A 86 11.68 -24.38 6.56
C ARG A 86 10.51 -25.28 6.94
N MET A 87 9.91 -25.96 5.96
CA MET A 87 8.78 -26.87 6.20
C MET A 87 9.13 -27.98 7.21
N ARG A 88 10.34 -28.55 7.13
CA ARG A 88 10.80 -29.55 8.10
C ARG A 88 10.89 -28.97 9.51
N SER A 89 11.46 -27.78 9.66
CA SER A 89 11.59 -27.09 10.95
C SER A 89 10.22 -26.80 11.58
N ASP A 90 9.24 -26.39 10.77
CA ASP A 90 7.89 -26.09 11.23
C ASP A 90 7.18 -27.38 11.74
N LEU A 91 7.35 -28.49 11.03
CA LEU A 91 6.80 -29.79 11.43
C LEU A 91 7.45 -30.35 12.70
N GLU A 92 8.77 -30.22 12.85
CA GLU A 92 9.48 -30.62 14.08
C GLU A 92 8.99 -29.80 15.29
N SER A 93 8.78 -28.49 15.08
CA SER A 93 8.24 -27.60 16.12
C SER A 93 6.81 -27.99 16.51
N LEU A 94 5.97 -28.35 15.54
CA LEU A 94 4.60 -28.80 15.79
C LEU A 94 4.56 -30.13 16.54
N ALA A 95 5.42 -31.08 16.17
CA ALA A 95 5.53 -32.38 16.83
C ALA A 95 5.95 -32.23 18.29
N ALA A 96 6.86 -31.30 18.59
CA ALA A 96 7.31 -31.00 19.95
C ALA A 96 6.22 -30.36 20.85
N VAL A 97 5.19 -29.75 20.25
CA VAL A 97 4.06 -29.16 20.99
C VAL A 97 2.97 -30.20 21.27
N VAL A 98 2.87 -31.24 20.44
CA VAL A 98 1.79 -32.24 20.49
C VAL A 98 2.21 -33.54 21.19
N GLY A 99 3.51 -33.81 21.35
CA GLY A 99 4.05 -34.97 22.08
C GLY A 99 4.28 -34.71 23.56
#